data_AF-A0A1I5WL50-F1
#
_entry.id   AF-A0A1I5WL50-F1
#
_cell.length_a   1.000
_cell.length_b   1.000
_cell.length_c   1.000
_cell.angle_alpha   90.00
_cell.angle_beta   90.00
_cell.angle_gamma   90.00
#
_symmetry.space_group_name_H-M   'P 1'
#
loop_
_entity.id
_entity.type
_entity.pdbx_description
1 polymer ?
#
loop_
_entity_poly.entity_id
_entity_poly.type
_entity_poly.pdbx_seq_one_letter_code
_entity_poly.pdbx_strand_id
1 'polypeptide(L)'
;MVTLRAWLAKSHKESVLKNDIHDLGLVLDSKVKLVVIESWDELRVLETLTGLAIKRGLGLHTWSVTEGLQRLGFGGAPVDESPTLEPEAALRMIKVDPQPNLYVMCDLHPFLDDNPRLVRLLKEIAMSEAAHKPTLVLVSHALKLPAEVQRFAARFSLALPSEDELLSIVRDEATRWSEGNRGARVRTDNRTLQQVVKNLRGLSHAEARALARNVICDDGAITQEDIPELNKTKFQLLDLEGVLSFEYDTARFAEVGGLVNLKRWLAERQAGFLEGKLLDAPKGVMLVGVQGGGKSLAAKAVAGLWGLPLLRLDFACLYNKFFGETERNLREALRLAEQMAPCVLWMDEVEKGLASGDHDGGVSQRVLGTLLTWMAERKAPVFVVATANAIDRLPPELVRKGRFDELFFVDLPSAEVRADIFRIHLQRRELEPGNFDLAQLAAASEGYSGAEIEQAVVSALYAGQAQQQAVDQGLLLRALQSTAPLSVVMAERLMALREWADGRTVNAG
;
A
#
# COMPACT_ATOMS: atom_id res chain seq x y z
N MET A 1 -43.17 12.86 15.65
CA MET A 1 -41.96 13.70 15.70
C MET A 1 -40.76 12.82 15.40
N VAL A 2 -40.50 12.59 14.10
CA VAL A 2 -39.35 11.79 13.63
C VAL A 2 -38.09 12.54 14.05
N THR A 3 -37.31 11.96 14.95
CA THR A 3 -36.18 12.61 15.59
C THR A 3 -35.09 12.95 14.57
N LEU A 4 -34.60 14.19 14.61
CA LEU A 4 -33.52 14.74 13.77
C LEU A 4 -32.29 13.81 13.63
N ARG A 5 -32.08 12.88 14.57
CA ARG A 5 -31.01 11.86 14.55
C ARG A 5 -31.15 10.82 13.43
N ALA A 6 -32.38 10.42 13.08
CA ALA A 6 -32.61 9.47 11.97
C ALA A 6 -32.41 10.13 10.60
N TRP A 7 -32.62 11.44 10.50
CA TRP A 7 -32.35 12.22 9.28
C TRP A 7 -30.85 12.45 9.09
N LEU A 8 -30.11 12.78 10.15
CA LEU A 8 -28.66 12.99 10.09
C LEU A 8 -27.87 11.70 9.76
N ALA A 9 -28.25 10.54 10.31
CA ALA A 9 -27.61 9.26 9.98
C ALA A 9 -27.92 8.79 8.54
N LYS A 10 -29.13 9.07 8.03
CA LYS A 10 -29.52 8.77 6.64
C LYS A 10 -28.87 9.74 5.64
N SER A 11 -28.59 10.98 6.05
CA SER A 11 -28.03 12.02 5.18
C SER A 11 -26.56 11.81 4.78
N HIS A 12 -25.77 11.09 5.60
CA HIS A 12 -24.32 10.95 5.37
C HIS A 12 -23.93 9.68 4.60
N LYS A 13 -24.62 8.54 4.83
CA LYS A 13 -24.52 7.34 3.96
C LYS A 13 -24.96 7.63 2.53
N GLU A 14 -25.80 8.65 2.36
CA GLU A 14 -26.16 9.21 1.08
C GLU A 14 -25.03 10.00 0.42
N SER A 15 -23.96 10.45 1.10
CA SER A 15 -23.08 11.51 0.55
C SER A 15 -22.05 11.06 -0.49
N VAL A 16 -21.27 9.98 -0.30
CA VAL A 16 -20.43 9.43 -1.39
C VAL A 16 -21.16 8.40 -2.22
N LEU A 17 -22.17 7.68 -1.70
CA LEU A 17 -23.08 6.96 -2.60
C LEU A 17 -23.67 7.94 -3.61
N LYS A 18 -24.03 9.18 -3.22
CA LYS A 18 -24.42 10.23 -4.16
C LYS A 18 -23.30 10.67 -5.09
N ASN A 19 -22.04 10.75 -4.64
CA ASN A 19 -20.90 11.11 -5.51
C ASN A 19 -20.57 10.00 -6.50
N ASP A 20 -20.40 8.75 -6.08
CA ASP A 20 -20.18 7.59 -6.97
C ASP A 20 -21.38 7.43 -7.93
N ILE A 21 -22.62 7.59 -7.47
CA ILE A 21 -23.84 7.60 -8.32
C ILE A 21 -23.82 8.79 -9.28
N HIS A 22 -23.38 9.97 -8.83
CA HIS A 22 -23.31 11.16 -9.68
C HIS A 22 -22.25 10.98 -10.77
N ASP A 23 -21.05 10.55 -10.41
CA ASP A 23 -19.91 10.40 -11.30
C ASP A 23 -20.13 9.26 -12.30
N LEU A 24 -20.66 8.13 -11.83
CA LEU A 24 -21.10 7.05 -12.71
C LEU A 24 -22.26 7.53 -13.62
N GLY A 25 -23.14 8.39 -13.09
CA GLY A 25 -24.15 9.07 -13.89
C GLY A 25 -23.55 9.91 -15.02
N LEU A 26 -22.52 10.71 -14.74
CA LEU A 26 -21.81 11.48 -15.77
C LEU A 26 -21.17 10.58 -16.84
N VAL A 27 -20.63 9.42 -16.44
CA VAL A 27 -20.13 8.42 -17.40
C VAL A 27 -21.25 7.92 -18.30
N LEU A 28 -22.44 7.61 -17.76
CA LEU A 28 -23.59 7.21 -18.59
C LEU A 28 -24.08 8.34 -19.51
N ASP A 29 -23.97 9.60 -19.09
CA ASP A 29 -24.36 10.77 -19.90
C ASP A 29 -23.42 11.00 -21.10
N SER A 30 -22.18 10.51 -21.02
CA SER A 30 -21.20 10.55 -22.12
C SER A 30 -21.53 9.61 -23.30
N LYS A 31 -22.72 8.99 -23.29
CA LYS A 31 -23.21 8.02 -24.29
C LYS A 31 -22.38 6.75 -24.40
N VAL A 32 -21.50 6.48 -23.45
CA VAL A 32 -20.76 5.22 -23.39
C VAL A 32 -21.71 4.07 -23.07
N LYS A 33 -21.63 3.00 -23.87
CA LYS A 33 -22.48 1.80 -23.73
C LYS A 33 -21.77 0.60 -23.10
N LEU A 34 -20.48 0.75 -22.81
CA LEU A 34 -19.69 -0.25 -22.12
C LEU A 34 -18.91 0.41 -20.99
N VAL A 35 -19.23 0.04 -19.75
CA VAL A 35 -18.54 0.51 -18.56
C VAL A 35 -17.82 -0.68 -17.93
N VAL A 36 -16.59 -0.48 -17.47
CA VAL A 36 -15.81 -1.47 -16.73
C VAL A 36 -15.59 -0.97 -15.32
N ILE A 37 -15.95 -1.79 -14.34
CA ILE A 37 -15.71 -1.55 -12.92
C ILE A 37 -14.85 -2.69 -12.39
N GLU A 38 -13.59 -2.39 -12.06
CA GLU A 38 -12.71 -3.34 -11.38
C GLU A 38 -12.87 -3.17 -9.87
N SER A 39 -13.40 -4.18 -9.17
CA SER A 39 -13.60 -4.14 -7.73
C SER A 39 -13.71 -5.53 -7.12
N TRP A 40 -13.17 -5.69 -5.91
CA TRP A 40 -13.39 -6.87 -5.06
C TRP A 40 -14.71 -6.80 -4.27
N ASP A 41 -15.36 -5.64 -4.22
CA ASP A 41 -16.60 -5.39 -3.49
C ASP A 41 -17.79 -5.34 -4.45
N GLU A 42 -18.14 -6.51 -5.01
CA GLU A 42 -19.25 -6.64 -5.97
C GLU A 42 -20.56 -6.10 -5.40
N LEU A 43 -20.84 -6.39 -4.12
CA LEU A 43 -22.07 -5.93 -3.46
C LEU A 43 -22.20 -4.41 -3.49
N ARG A 44 -21.12 -3.68 -3.18
CA ARG A 44 -21.12 -2.22 -3.24
C ARG A 44 -21.31 -1.69 -4.66
N VAL A 45 -20.72 -2.35 -5.65
CA VAL A 45 -20.93 -1.98 -7.07
C VAL A 45 -22.42 -2.11 -7.42
N LEU A 46 -23.05 -3.21 -7.03
CA LEU A 46 -24.47 -3.46 -7.25
C LEU A 46 -25.36 -2.46 -6.50
N GLU A 47 -25.05 -2.13 -5.24
CA GLU A 47 -25.78 -1.10 -4.47
C GLU A 47 -25.70 0.28 -5.14
N THR A 48 -24.52 0.65 -5.64
CA THR A 48 -24.29 1.92 -6.34
C THR A 48 -25.07 1.97 -7.65
N LEU A 49 -25.01 0.91 -8.46
CA LEU A 49 -25.77 0.78 -9.70
C LEU A 49 -27.27 0.75 -9.47
N THR A 50 -27.73 0.12 -8.39
CA THR A 50 -29.14 0.11 -7.98
C THR A 50 -29.61 1.52 -7.63
N GLY A 51 -28.83 2.26 -6.83
CA GLY A 51 -29.13 3.66 -6.51
C GLY A 51 -29.20 4.54 -7.76
N LEU A 52 -28.27 4.35 -8.70
CA LEU A 52 -28.26 5.05 -9.99
C LEU A 52 -29.48 4.71 -10.86
N ALA A 53 -29.82 3.42 -10.97
CA ALA A 53 -30.97 2.94 -11.72
C ALA A 53 -32.27 3.52 -11.16
N ILE A 54 -32.45 3.52 -9.84
CA ILE A 54 -33.61 4.14 -9.17
C ILE A 54 -33.68 5.64 -9.47
N LYS A 55 -32.56 6.37 -9.32
CA LYS A 55 -32.49 7.83 -9.55
C LYS A 55 -32.83 8.22 -10.99
N ARG A 56 -32.52 7.35 -11.96
CA ARG A 56 -32.73 7.58 -13.40
C ARG A 56 -33.94 6.85 -13.99
N GLY A 57 -34.65 6.04 -13.20
CA GLY A 57 -35.78 5.23 -13.67
C GLY A 57 -35.40 4.15 -14.70
N LEU A 58 -34.18 3.63 -14.62
CA LEU A 58 -33.68 2.59 -15.54
C LEU A 58 -33.97 1.19 -14.97
N GLY A 59 -34.21 0.20 -15.82
CA GLY A 59 -34.23 -1.20 -15.40
C GLY A 59 -32.81 -1.68 -15.14
N LEU A 60 -32.60 -2.40 -14.03
CA LEU A 60 -31.32 -3.01 -13.69
C LEU A 60 -31.42 -4.53 -13.80
N HIS A 61 -30.48 -5.13 -14.53
CA HIS A 61 -30.34 -6.57 -14.64
C HIS A 61 -28.92 -6.98 -14.28
N THR A 62 -28.78 -8.11 -13.61
CA THR A 62 -27.49 -8.73 -13.28
C THR A 62 -27.35 -10.05 -14.01
N TRP A 63 -26.13 -10.40 -14.34
CA TRP A 63 -25.76 -11.69 -14.87
C TRP A 63 -24.60 -12.27 -14.07
N SER A 64 -24.71 -13.54 -13.72
CA SER A 64 -23.59 -14.35 -13.24
C SER A 64 -23.62 -15.72 -13.93
N VAL A 65 -22.49 -16.42 -13.92
CA VAL A 65 -22.40 -17.77 -14.50
C VAL A 65 -23.33 -18.78 -13.81
N THR A 66 -23.68 -18.56 -12.54
CA THR A 66 -24.51 -19.46 -11.76
C THR A 66 -26.00 -19.20 -11.91
N GLU A 67 -26.39 -17.96 -12.16
CA GLU A 67 -27.78 -17.53 -12.13
C GLU A 67 -28.32 -17.05 -13.48
N GLY A 68 -27.44 -16.84 -14.46
CA GLY A 68 -27.79 -16.23 -15.73
C GLY A 68 -28.30 -14.80 -15.53
N LEU A 69 -29.08 -14.30 -16.50
CA LEU A 69 -29.60 -12.94 -16.50
C LEU A 69 -30.86 -12.82 -15.63
N GLN A 70 -30.78 -12.01 -14.57
CA GLN A 70 -31.86 -11.71 -13.64
C GLN A 70 -32.17 -10.22 -13.59
N ARG A 71 -33.42 -9.86 -13.27
CA ARG A 71 -33.82 -8.48 -13.04
C ARG A 71 -33.74 -8.14 -11.55
N LEU A 72 -32.97 -7.12 -11.19
CA LEU A 72 -32.83 -6.65 -9.82
C LEU A 72 -34.08 -5.84 -9.43
N GLY A 73 -34.94 -6.43 -8.59
CA GLY A 73 -36.18 -5.82 -8.08
C GLY A 73 -36.88 -6.71 -7.05
N PHE A 74 -37.76 -6.13 -6.23
CA PHE A 74 -38.55 -6.89 -5.25
C PHE A 74 -39.50 -7.87 -5.95
N GLY A 75 -39.24 -9.18 -5.83
CA GLY A 75 -40.21 -10.24 -6.12
C GLY A 75 -40.10 -10.92 -7.49
N GLY A 76 -38.90 -11.23 -7.98
CA GLY A 76 -38.71 -12.17 -9.09
C GLY A 76 -38.50 -13.59 -8.57
N ALA A 77 -39.35 -14.54 -8.97
CA ALA A 77 -39.13 -15.97 -8.73
C ALA A 77 -37.86 -16.44 -9.48
N PRO A 78 -37.10 -17.43 -8.94
CA PRO A 78 -36.03 -18.06 -9.70
C PRO A 78 -36.62 -18.66 -10.97
N VAL A 79 -36.10 -18.25 -12.12
CA VAL A 79 -36.48 -18.83 -13.41
C VAL A 79 -35.62 -20.07 -13.60
N ASP A 80 -36.25 -21.24 -13.59
CA ASP A 80 -35.64 -22.52 -13.97
C ASP A 80 -34.92 -22.38 -15.33
N GLU A 81 -33.69 -22.92 -15.41
CA GLU A 81 -32.86 -23.05 -16.62
C GLU A 81 -33.01 -21.92 -17.64
N SER A 82 -32.61 -20.71 -17.24
CA SER A 82 -32.55 -19.58 -18.17
C SER A 82 -31.52 -19.89 -19.28
N PRO A 83 -31.87 -19.74 -20.58
CA PRO A 83 -30.93 -19.93 -21.70
C PRO A 83 -29.77 -18.91 -21.68
N THR A 84 -29.74 -18.01 -20.71
CA THR A 84 -28.73 -16.98 -20.51
C THR A 84 -27.57 -17.41 -19.61
N LEU A 85 -27.53 -18.64 -19.08
CA LEU A 85 -26.35 -19.15 -18.39
C LEU A 85 -25.10 -19.09 -19.28
N GLU A 86 -25.28 -19.32 -20.59
CA GLU A 86 -24.22 -19.06 -21.57
C GLU A 86 -24.04 -17.54 -21.79
N PRO A 87 -22.81 -17.00 -21.61
CA PRO A 87 -22.56 -15.57 -21.80
C PRO A 87 -22.92 -15.06 -23.19
N GLU A 88 -22.76 -15.90 -24.23
CA GLU A 88 -23.09 -15.51 -25.60
C GLU A 88 -24.59 -15.29 -25.78
N ALA A 89 -25.42 -16.15 -25.17
CA ALA A 89 -26.86 -16.02 -25.21
C ALA A 89 -27.33 -14.76 -24.45
N ALA A 90 -26.75 -14.49 -23.28
CA ALA A 90 -27.00 -13.28 -22.51
C ALA A 90 -26.68 -12.00 -23.33
N LEU A 91 -25.48 -11.90 -23.91
CA LEU A 91 -25.09 -10.74 -24.72
C LEU A 91 -25.97 -10.54 -25.96
N ARG A 92 -26.43 -11.62 -26.61
CA ARG A 92 -27.37 -11.51 -27.73
C ARG A 92 -28.71 -10.92 -27.29
N MET A 93 -29.23 -11.34 -26.14
CA MET A 93 -30.47 -10.78 -25.58
C MET A 93 -30.30 -9.30 -25.24
N ILE A 94 -29.18 -8.93 -24.63
CA ILE A 94 -28.87 -7.53 -24.32
C ILE A 94 -28.82 -6.69 -25.60
N LYS A 95 -28.11 -7.14 -26.64
CA LYS A 95 -27.97 -6.39 -27.90
C LYS A 95 -29.32 -6.01 -28.54
N VAL A 96 -30.32 -6.89 -28.46
CA VAL A 96 -31.64 -6.68 -29.07
C VAL A 96 -32.61 -5.91 -28.19
N ASP A 97 -32.29 -5.66 -26.91
CA ASP A 97 -33.16 -4.89 -26.02
C ASP A 97 -33.39 -3.46 -26.59
N PRO A 98 -34.65 -3.04 -26.77
CA PRO A 98 -34.99 -1.69 -27.18
C PRO A 98 -35.02 -0.68 -26.01
N GLN A 99 -34.87 -1.13 -24.76
CA GLN A 99 -34.94 -0.29 -23.58
C GLN A 99 -33.57 0.18 -23.09
N PRO A 100 -33.48 1.37 -22.45
CA PRO A 100 -32.24 1.88 -21.87
C PRO A 100 -31.92 1.22 -20.52
N ASN A 101 -31.92 -0.11 -20.48
CA ASN A 101 -31.63 -0.87 -19.27
C ASN A 101 -30.12 -0.92 -18.98
N LEU A 102 -29.79 -1.02 -17.70
CA LEU A 102 -28.44 -1.32 -17.21
C LEU A 102 -28.29 -2.82 -17.05
N TYR A 103 -27.27 -3.38 -17.69
CA TYR A 103 -26.91 -4.79 -17.61
C TYR A 103 -25.56 -4.94 -16.94
N VAL A 104 -25.53 -5.60 -15.79
CA VAL A 104 -24.32 -5.83 -15.00
C VAL A 104 -23.87 -7.27 -15.20
N MET A 105 -22.71 -7.46 -15.79
CA MET A 105 -22.11 -8.79 -16.00
C MET A 105 -21.01 -9.00 -14.96
N CYS A 106 -21.27 -9.84 -13.97
CA CYS A 106 -20.28 -10.22 -12.97
C CYS A 106 -19.37 -11.34 -13.50
N ASP A 107 -18.06 -11.16 -13.36
CA ASP A 107 -17.02 -12.14 -13.70
C ASP A 107 -17.08 -12.70 -15.13
N LEU A 108 -17.40 -11.85 -16.11
CA LEU A 108 -17.38 -12.24 -17.53
C LEU A 108 -15.95 -12.45 -18.08
N HIS A 109 -14.94 -11.89 -17.41
CA HIS A 109 -13.54 -11.84 -17.87
C HIS A 109 -12.95 -13.19 -18.32
N PRO A 110 -13.19 -14.35 -17.66
CA PRO A 110 -12.56 -15.61 -18.05
C PRO A 110 -13.06 -16.12 -19.41
N PHE A 111 -14.21 -15.63 -19.87
CA PHE A 111 -14.81 -16.04 -21.14
C PHE A 111 -14.36 -15.17 -22.31
N LEU A 112 -13.65 -14.06 -22.07
CA LEU A 112 -13.23 -13.14 -23.13
C LEU A 112 -11.97 -13.60 -23.86
N ASP A 113 -11.16 -14.42 -23.20
CA ASP A 113 -9.94 -14.97 -23.78
C ASP A 113 -10.30 -15.99 -24.88
N ASP A 114 -9.66 -15.87 -26.04
CA ASP A 114 -9.83 -16.73 -27.22
C ASP A 114 -11.27 -16.90 -27.74
N ASN A 115 -12.19 -15.98 -27.38
CA ASN A 115 -13.60 -16.05 -27.80
C ASN A 115 -14.02 -14.87 -28.70
N PRO A 116 -13.68 -14.90 -30.00
CA PRO A 116 -13.93 -13.77 -30.92
C PRO A 116 -15.41 -13.42 -31.07
N ARG A 117 -16.32 -14.37 -30.80
CA ARG A 117 -17.78 -14.14 -30.86
C ARG A 117 -18.23 -13.23 -29.72
N LEU A 118 -17.78 -13.49 -28.49
CA LEU A 118 -18.08 -12.64 -27.34
C LEU A 118 -17.47 -11.25 -27.50
N VAL A 119 -16.21 -11.17 -27.93
CA VAL A 119 -15.54 -9.89 -28.21
C VAL A 119 -16.31 -9.08 -29.26
N ARG A 120 -16.77 -9.73 -30.33
CA ARG A 120 -17.58 -9.09 -31.38
C ARG A 120 -18.93 -8.60 -30.85
N LEU A 121 -19.63 -9.39 -30.04
CA LEU A 121 -20.90 -8.99 -29.43
C LEU A 121 -20.74 -7.80 -28.48
N LEU A 122 -19.72 -7.82 -27.62
CA LEU A 122 -19.39 -6.68 -26.76
C LEU A 122 -19.14 -5.42 -27.59
N LYS A 123 -18.36 -5.53 -28.66
CA LYS A 123 -18.09 -4.41 -29.57
C LYS A 123 -19.37 -3.87 -30.21
N GLU A 124 -20.27 -4.73 -30.66
CA GLU A 124 -21.53 -4.32 -31.29
C GLU A 124 -22.47 -3.61 -30.31
N ILE A 125 -22.53 -4.05 -29.05
CA ILE A 125 -23.27 -3.36 -27.99
C ILE A 125 -22.61 -1.99 -27.70
N ALA A 126 -21.29 -1.97 -27.54
CA ALA A 126 -20.53 -0.77 -27.22
C ALA A 126 -20.59 0.31 -28.32
N MET A 127 -20.70 -0.09 -29.60
CA MET A 127 -20.83 0.81 -30.75
C MET A 127 -22.26 1.35 -30.95
N SER A 128 -23.23 0.97 -30.12
CA SER A 128 -24.61 1.41 -30.32
C SER A 128 -24.80 2.90 -29.97
N GLU A 129 -25.12 3.73 -30.96
CA GLU A 129 -25.20 5.19 -30.78
C GLU A 129 -26.58 5.69 -30.30
N ALA A 130 -27.59 4.82 -30.30
CA ALA A 130 -28.96 5.21 -29.94
C ALA A 130 -29.12 5.38 -28.42
N ALA A 131 -29.74 6.49 -28.01
CA ALA A 131 -29.95 6.83 -26.59
C ALA A 131 -30.72 5.74 -25.83
N HIS A 132 -31.69 5.10 -26.49
CA HIS A 132 -32.53 4.04 -25.91
C HIS A 132 -31.88 2.65 -25.87
N LYS A 133 -30.62 2.52 -26.32
CA LYS A 133 -29.92 1.24 -26.27
C LYS A 133 -29.40 0.95 -24.86
N PRO A 134 -29.33 -0.33 -24.48
CA PRO A 134 -28.88 -0.73 -23.16
C PRO A 134 -27.41 -0.38 -22.94
N THR A 135 -27.06 -0.16 -21.68
CA THR A 135 -25.67 0.03 -21.26
C THR A 135 -25.19 -1.21 -20.52
N LEU A 136 -24.06 -1.75 -20.96
CA LEU A 136 -23.40 -2.89 -20.37
C LEU A 136 -22.35 -2.44 -19.36
N VAL A 137 -22.36 -3.03 -18.18
CA VAL A 137 -21.41 -2.79 -17.10
C VAL A 137 -20.73 -4.12 -16.79
N LEU A 138 -19.41 -4.20 -16.96
CA LEU A 138 -18.61 -5.38 -16.62
C LEU A 138 -18.02 -5.18 -15.23
N VAL A 139 -18.25 -6.13 -14.33
CA VAL A 139 -17.74 -6.12 -12.96
C VAL A 139 -16.86 -7.34 -12.75
N SER A 140 -15.63 -7.12 -12.26
CA SER A 140 -14.66 -8.19 -11.97
C SER A 140 -13.60 -7.67 -11.01
N HIS A 141 -12.93 -8.56 -10.27
CA HIS A 141 -11.73 -8.22 -9.51
C HIS A 141 -10.55 -7.80 -10.43
N ALA A 142 -10.47 -8.37 -11.64
CA ALA A 142 -9.49 -8.02 -12.67
C ALA A 142 -10.11 -8.22 -14.07
N LEU A 143 -10.01 -7.21 -14.96
CA LEU A 143 -10.55 -7.30 -16.32
C LEU A 143 -9.59 -6.72 -17.36
N LYS A 144 -8.91 -7.61 -18.09
CA LYS A 144 -8.19 -7.25 -19.31
C LYS A 144 -9.13 -7.27 -20.50
N LEU A 145 -9.53 -6.07 -20.97
CA LEU A 145 -10.35 -5.97 -22.18
C LEU A 145 -9.53 -6.27 -23.44
N PRO A 146 -10.10 -7.00 -24.42
CA PRO A 146 -9.53 -7.14 -25.76
C PRO A 146 -9.35 -5.78 -26.45
N ALA A 147 -8.28 -5.63 -27.24
CA ALA A 147 -7.89 -4.37 -27.88
C ALA A 147 -8.98 -3.80 -28.82
N GLU A 148 -9.80 -4.68 -29.40
CA GLU A 148 -10.90 -4.33 -30.29
C GLU A 148 -12.02 -3.57 -29.58
N VAL A 149 -12.19 -3.80 -28.28
CA VAL A 149 -13.27 -3.29 -27.44
C VAL A 149 -12.79 -2.18 -26.51
N GLN A 150 -11.51 -2.20 -26.14
CA GLN A 150 -10.90 -1.29 -25.16
C GLN A 150 -11.21 0.20 -25.41
N ARG A 151 -11.21 0.64 -26.68
CA ARG A 151 -11.49 2.04 -27.05
C ARG A 151 -12.95 2.49 -26.85
N PHE A 152 -13.88 1.54 -26.73
CA PHE A 152 -15.31 1.80 -26.58
C PHE A 152 -15.77 1.71 -25.13
N ALA A 153 -14.88 1.31 -24.22
CA ALA A 153 -15.17 1.13 -22.81
C ALA A 153 -14.77 2.37 -22.00
N ALA A 154 -15.65 2.82 -21.11
CA ALA A 154 -15.28 3.72 -20.02
C ALA A 154 -14.87 2.89 -18.80
N ARG A 155 -13.76 3.24 -18.16
CA ARG A 155 -13.36 2.66 -16.88
C ARG A 155 -13.84 3.54 -15.74
N PHE A 156 -14.44 2.91 -14.74
CA PHE A 156 -14.91 3.56 -13.53
C PHE A 156 -14.41 2.79 -12.31
N SER A 157 -13.87 3.52 -11.34
CA SER A 157 -13.42 2.96 -10.06
C SER A 157 -14.19 3.61 -8.93
N LEU A 158 -14.75 2.81 -8.03
CA LEU A 158 -15.41 3.33 -6.83
C LEU A 158 -14.42 4.06 -5.93
N ALA A 159 -14.85 5.18 -5.35
CA ALA A 159 -14.03 5.91 -4.38
C ALA A 159 -13.84 5.09 -3.09
N LEU A 160 -12.73 5.31 -2.39
CA LEU A 160 -12.61 4.83 -1.00
C LEU A 160 -13.49 5.66 -0.05
N PRO A 161 -13.91 5.11 1.10
CA PRO A 161 -14.70 5.84 2.09
C PRO A 161 -13.93 7.08 2.58
N SER A 162 -14.64 8.20 2.65
CA SER A 162 -14.13 9.43 3.27
C SER A 162 -14.03 9.30 4.80
N GLU A 163 -13.35 10.25 5.46
CA GLU A 163 -13.21 10.22 6.93
C GLU A 163 -14.56 10.25 7.67
N ASP A 164 -15.51 11.06 7.18
CA ASP A 164 -16.87 11.12 7.75
C ASP A 164 -17.64 9.81 7.56
N GLU A 165 -17.35 9.08 6.49
CA GLU A 165 -17.99 7.79 6.19
C GLU A 165 -17.38 6.65 6.97
N LEU A 166 -16.06 6.63 7.12
CA LEU A 166 -15.38 5.72 8.04
C LEU A 166 -15.95 5.89 9.45
N LEU A 167 -16.16 7.13 9.89
CA LEU A 167 -16.81 7.42 11.17
C LEU A 167 -18.26 6.90 11.20
N SER A 168 -19.02 7.01 10.11
CA SER A 168 -20.36 6.44 10.01
C SER A 168 -20.35 4.91 10.06
N ILE A 169 -19.41 4.26 9.38
CA ILE A 169 -19.26 2.81 9.38
C ILE A 169 -19.00 2.30 10.80
N VAL A 170 -18.09 2.95 11.53
CA VAL A 170 -17.79 2.60 12.93
C VAL A 170 -19.01 2.80 13.82
N ARG A 171 -19.76 3.89 13.65
CA ARG A 171 -21.00 4.16 14.41
C ARG A 171 -22.11 3.16 14.10
N ASP A 172 -22.25 2.75 12.84
CA ASP A 172 -23.23 1.75 12.41
C ASP A 172 -22.94 0.40 13.07
N GLU A 173 -21.68 -0.06 13.06
CA GLU A 173 -21.30 -1.32 13.74
C GLU A 173 -21.46 -1.22 15.26
N ALA A 174 -21.15 -0.07 15.87
CA ALA A 174 -21.39 0.15 17.30
C ALA A 174 -22.89 0.07 17.66
N THR A 175 -23.76 0.58 16.77
CA THR A 175 -25.21 0.50 16.94
C THR A 175 -25.70 -0.94 16.81
N ARG A 176 -25.23 -1.68 15.80
CA ARG A 176 -25.56 -3.10 15.61
C ARG A 176 -25.15 -3.95 16.82
N TRP A 177 -23.96 -3.72 17.37
CA TRP A 177 -23.51 -4.39 18.58
C TRP A 177 -24.42 -4.06 19.78
N SER A 178 -24.85 -2.80 19.91
CA SER A 178 -25.78 -2.38 20.96
C SER A 178 -27.14 -3.08 20.87
N GLU A 179 -27.68 -3.21 19.66
CA GLU A 179 -28.93 -3.93 19.40
C GLU A 179 -28.83 -5.42 19.79
N GLY A 180 -27.69 -6.06 19.48
CA GLY A 180 -27.42 -7.45 19.87
C GLY A 180 -27.19 -7.65 21.37
N ASN A 181 -26.71 -6.62 22.09
CA ASN A 181 -26.32 -6.69 23.50
C ASN A 181 -27.25 -5.91 24.44
N ARG A 182 -28.57 -6.09 24.28
CA ARG A 182 -29.62 -5.53 25.16
C ARG A 182 -29.55 -3.99 25.32
N GLY A 183 -29.09 -3.28 24.30
CA GLY A 183 -28.97 -1.82 24.31
C GLY A 183 -27.77 -1.29 25.12
N ALA A 184 -26.81 -2.16 25.48
CA ALA A 184 -25.54 -1.72 26.06
C ALA A 184 -24.82 -0.77 25.10
N ARG A 185 -24.27 0.34 25.60
CA ARG A 185 -23.51 1.28 24.77
C ARG A 185 -22.06 0.87 24.69
N VAL A 186 -21.52 0.91 23.48
CA VAL A 186 -20.07 0.75 23.25
C VAL A 186 -19.33 1.85 24.01
N ARG A 187 -18.32 1.47 24.80
CA ARG A 187 -17.53 2.40 25.61
C ARG A 187 -16.34 2.91 24.81
N THR A 188 -16.32 4.19 24.47
CA THR A 188 -15.18 4.81 23.79
C THR A 188 -15.15 6.32 24.05
N ASP A 189 -13.96 6.91 24.05
CA ASP A 189 -13.77 8.35 24.05
C ASP A 189 -13.57 8.90 22.63
N ASN A 190 -13.81 10.20 22.44
CA ASN A 190 -13.76 10.81 21.11
C ASN A 190 -12.35 10.75 20.48
N ARG A 191 -11.27 10.74 21.29
CA ARG A 191 -9.91 10.70 20.76
C ARG A 191 -9.59 9.32 20.20
N THR A 192 -9.93 8.25 20.94
CA THR A 192 -9.74 6.87 20.47
C THR A 192 -10.59 6.57 19.23
N LEU A 193 -11.84 7.04 19.20
CA LEU A 193 -12.69 6.90 18.01
C LEU A 193 -12.07 7.56 16.77
N GLN A 194 -11.55 8.78 16.91
CA GLN A 194 -10.87 9.49 15.82
C GLN A 194 -9.60 8.76 15.36
N GLN A 195 -8.86 8.13 16.28
CA GLN A 195 -7.70 7.31 15.90
C GLN A 195 -8.11 6.06 15.15
N VAL A 196 -9.16 5.35 15.57
CA VAL A 196 -9.69 4.20 14.81
C VAL A 196 -10.07 4.62 13.40
N VAL A 197 -10.82 5.72 13.24
CA VAL A 197 -11.19 6.25 11.92
C VAL A 197 -9.96 6.59 11.08
N LYS A 198 -8.95 7.24 11.65
CA LYS A 198 -7.67 7.50 10.96
C LYS A 198 -6.96 6.21 10.54
N ASN A 199 -6.96 5.19 11.39
CA ASN A 199 -6.37 3.92 11.07
C ASN A 199 -7.17 3.17 10.00
N LEU A 200 -8.48 3.35 9.86
CA LEU A 200 -9.25 2.71 8.78
C LEU A 200 -9.06 3.36 7.39
N ARG A 201 -8.35 4.50 7.28
CA ARG A 201 -8.09 5.17 5.99
C ARG A 201 -7.30 4.27 5.04
N GLY A 202 -7.69 4.29 3.76
CA GLY A 202 -7.07 3.48 2.70
C GLY A 202 -7.74 2.11 2.48
N LEU A 203 -8.71 1.74 3.33
CA LEU A 203 -9.48 0.49 3.19
C LEU A 203 -10.77 0.72 2.41
N SER A 204 -11.26 -0.33 1.73
CA SER A 204 -12.61 -0.38 1.17
C SER A 204 -13.68 -0.34 2.28
N HIS A 205 -14.94 -0.10 1.88
CA HIS A 205 -16.06 -0.07 2.82
C HIS A 205 -16.26 -1.42 3.53
N ALA A 206 -16.13 -2.52 2.80
CA ALA A 206 -16.26 -3.87 3.34
C ALA A 206 -15.16 -4.17 4.38
N GLU A 207 -13.90 -3.85 4.04
CA GLU A 207 -12.75 -4.04 4.94
C GLU A 207 -12.86 -3.15 6.18
N ALA A 208 -13.18 -1.87 6.00
CA ALA A 208 -13.37 -0.94 7.11
C ALA A 208 -14.48 -1.42 8.07
N ARG A 209 -15.57 -1.96 7.52
CA ARG A 209 -16.66 -2.54 8.32
C ARG A 209 -16.22 -3.80 9.06
N ALA A 210 -15.47 -4.69 8.41
CA ALA A 210 -14.96 -5.90 9.04
C ALA A 210 -14.02 -5.57 10.21
N LEU A 211 -13.08 -4.64 10.02
CA LEU A 211 -12.17 -4.18 11.08
C LEU A 211 -12.90 -3.45 12.21
N ALA A 212 -13.83 -2.55 11.88
CA ALA A 212 -14.64 -1.87 12.90
C ALA A 212 -15.42 -2.87 13.75
N ARG A 213 -15.97 -3.92 13.12
CA ARG A 213 -16.66 -4.99 13.84
C ARG A 213 -15.74 -5.74 14.78
N ASN A 214 -14.57 -6.15 14.32
CA ASN A 214 -13.62 -6.91 15.15
C ASN A 214 -13.24 -6.13 16.42
N VAL A 215 -12.91 -4.84 16.26
CA VAL A 215 -12.53 -3.97 17.38
C VAL A 215 -13.67 -3.79 18.39
N ILE A 216 -14.93 -3.74 17.94
CA ILE A 216 -16.09 -3.56 18.84
C ILE A 216 -16.52 -4.86 19.51
N CYS A 217 -16.33 -6.00 18.84
CA CYS A 217 -16.84 -7.29 19.29
C CYS A 217 -16.09 -7.88 20.50
N ASP A 218 -14.81 -7.55 20.69
CA ASP A 218 -13.96 -8.23 21.69
C ASP A 218 -14.45 -7.99 23.13
N ASP A 219 -14.83 -6.76 23.49
CA ASP A 219 -15.33 -6.44 24.83
C ASP A 219 -16.44 -5.37 24.87
N GLY A 220 -16.88 -4.87 23.71
CA GLY A 220 -17.84 -3.76 23.64
C GLY A 220 -17.24 -2.41 24.03
N ALA A 221 -15.92 -2.29 24.07
CA ALA A 221 -15.20 -1.04 24.18
C ALA A 221 -14.31 -0.84 22.96
N ILE A 222 -13.92 0.41 22.72
CA ILE A 222 -12.86 0.73 21.77
C ILE A 222 -11.82 1.46 22.59
N THR A 223 -10.69 0.81 22.82
CA THR A 223 -9.61 1.27 23.69
C THR A 223 -8.33 1.57 22.89
N GLN A 224 -7.33 2.14 23.57
CA GLN A 224 -6.01 2.39 22.96
C GLN A 224 -5.24 1.09 22.71
N GLU A 225 -5.55 0.02 23.46
CA GLU A 225 -4.87 -1.28 23.36
C GLU A 225 -5.26 -2.04 22.09
N ASP A 226 -6.40 -1.70 21.48
CA ASP A 226 -6.90 -2.32 20.25
C ASP A 226 -6.24 -1.76 18.98
N ILE A 227 -5.66 -0.54 19.06
CA ILE A 227 -5.10 0.16 17.91
C ILE A 227 -3.93 -0.62 17.25
N PRO A 228 -2.97 -1.20 18.00
CA PRO A 228 -1.90 -2.01 17.41
C PRO A 228 -2.41 -3.22 16.61
N GLU A 229 -3.38 -3.97 17.13
CA GLU A 229 -3.90 -5.15 16.42
C GLU A 229 -4.76 -4.74 15.22
N LEU A 230 -5.56 -3.67 15.34
CA LEU A 230 -6.28 -3.07 14.21
C LEU A 230 -5.32 -2.70 13.07
N ASN A 231 -4.23 -2.02 13.41
CA ASN A 231 -3.20 -1.65 12.43
C ASN A 231 -2.60 -2.90 11.79
N LYS A 232 -2.26 -3.92 12.58
CA LYS A 232 -1.74 -5.18 12.08
C LYS A 232 -2.67 -5.84 11.07
N THR A 233 -3.94 -6.00 11.40
CA THR A 233 -4.93 -6.61 10.50
C THR A 233 -5.18 -5.75 9.26
N LYS A 234 -5.30 -4.43 9.40
CA LYS A 234 -5.38 -3.51 8.26
C LYS A 234 -4.26 -3.75 7.27
N PHE A 235 -3.02 -3.77 7.75
CA PHE A 235 -1.87 -3.85 6.86
C PHE A 235 -1.71 -5.22 6.22
N GLN A 236 -2.20 -6.29 6.84
CA GLN A 236 -2.31 -7.60 6.20
C GLN A 236 -3.31 -7.59 5.02
N LEU A 237 -4.41 -6.83 5.13
CA LEU A 237 -5.37 -6.67 4.02
C LEU A 237 -4.80 -5.83 2.87
N LEU A 238 -3.94 -4.86 3.18
CA LEU A 238 -3.33 -3.96 2.20
C LEU A 238 -2.04 -4.50 1.57
N ASP A 239 -1.55 -5.66 2.00
CA ASP A 239 -0.32 -6.26 1.45
C ASP A 239 -0.56 -6.63 -0.02
N LEU A 240 0.03 -5.85 -0.93
CA LEU A 240 -0.05 -6.08 -2.38
C LEU A 240 0.88 -7.23 -2.79
N GLU A 241 0.64 -8.42 -2.23
CA GLU A 241 1.43 -9.64 -2.46
C GLU A 241 2.95 -9.43 -2.33
N GLY A 242 3.38 -8.59 -1.38
CA GLY A 242 4.79 -8.26 -1.15
C GLY A 242 5.37 -7.13 -2.02
N VAL A 243 4.59 -6.51 -2.91
CA VAL A 243 5.00 -5.27 -3.61
C VAL A 243 5.04 -4.09 -2.63
N LEU A 244 3.97 -3.92 -1.86
CA LEU A 244 3.86 -2.88 -0.84
C LEU A 244 3.57 -3.57 0.49
N SER A 245 4.52 -3.46 1.41
CA SER A 245 4.44 -4.08 2.75
C SER A 245 4.51 -3.02 3.85
N PHE A 246 3.99 -3.33 5.02
CA PHE A 246 4.03 -2.43 6.18
C PHE A 246 5.08 -2.86 7.20
N GLU A 247 5.78 -1.88 7.80
CA GLU A 247 6.77 -2.11 8.84
C GLU A 247 6.22 -1.71 10.22
N TYR A 248 6.00 -2.71 11.10
CA TYR A 248 5.25 -2.58 12.35
C TYR A 248 6.02 -2.03 13.55
N ASP A 249 7.35 -2.15 13.54
CA ASP A 249 8.20 -1.80 14.66
C ASP A 249 9.10 -0.65 14.23
N THR A 250 8.62 0.59 14.15
CA THR A 250 9.45 1.74 13.75
C THR A 250 9.95 2.55 14.95
N ALA A 251 9.18 2.54 16.04
CA ALA A 251 9.46 3.31 17.26
C ALA A 251 10.75 2.84 17.97
N ARG A 252 11.00 1.54 18.08
CA ARG A 252 12.24 1.01 18.69
C ARG A 252 13.49 1.38 17.90
N PHE A 253 13.36 1.67 16.61
CA PHE A 253 14.50 2.03 15.77
C PHE A 253 14.85 3.53 15.80
N ALA A 254 13.95 4.39 16.28
CA ALA A 254 14.28 5.79 16.54
C ALA A 254 15.37 5.92 17.62
N GLU A 255 15.42 4.97 18.55
CA GLU A 255 16.37 4.90 19.67
C GLU A 255 17.75 4.35 19.29
N VAL A 256 17.92 3.79 18.07
CA VAL A 256 19.22 3.26 17.66
C VAL A 256 20.21 4.40 17.46
N GLY A 257 21.37 4.30 18.10
CA GLY A 257 22.45 5.28 18.09
C GLY A 257 22.99 5.58 16.68
N GLY A 258 23.48 6.80 16.48
CA GLY A 258 23.98 7.30 15.20
C GLY A 258 22.95 8.05 14.36
N LEU A 259 23.32 8.30 13.10
CA LEU A 259 22.54 9.07 12.12
C LEU A 259 22.19 10.49 12.60
N VAL A 260 23.08 11.14 13.34
CA VAL A 260 22.79 12.38 14.09
C VAL A 260 22.39 13.50 13.14
N ASN A 261 23.13 13.64 12.04
CA ASN A 261 22.86 14.67 11.03
C ASN A 261 21.53 14.44 10.31
N LEU A 262 21.21 13.18 9.97
CA LEU A 262 19.91 12.82 9.39
C LEU A 262 18.76 13.14 10.35
N LYS A 263 18.87 12.71 11.62
CA LYS A 263 17.83 12.96 12.64
C LYS A 263 17.60 14.45 12.87
N ARG A 264 18.69 15.24 12.94
CA ARG A 264 18.60 16.72 13.06
C ARG A 264 17.87 17.32 11.86
N TRP A 265 18.26 16.94 10.65
CA TRP A 265 17.67 17.45 9.42
C TRP A 265 16.17 17.12 9.30
N LEU A 266 15.76 15.93 9.77
CA LEU A 266 14.36 15.50 9.81
C LEU A 266 13.54 16.26 10.86
N ALA A 267 14.12 16.54 12.03
CA ALA A 267 13.45 17.28 13.10
C ALA A 267 13.04 18.69 12.65
N GLU A 268 13.90 19.38 11.90
CA GLU A 268 13.61 20.72 11.33
C GLU A 268 12.42 20.72 10.36
N ARG A 269 12.13 19.57 9.74
CA ARG A 269 11.12 19.42 8.68
C ARG A 269 9.81 18.80 9.14
N GLN A 270 9.78 18.24 10.35
CA GLN A 270 8.61 17.54 10.89
C GLN A 270 7.37 18.45 10.92
N ALA A 271 7.49 19.66 11.47
CA ALA A 271 6.37 20.60 11.53
C ALA A 271 5.90 21.03 10.13
N GLY A 272 6.86 21.27 9.22
CA GLY A 272 6.56 21.62 7.83
C GLY A 272 5.78 20.54 7.09
N PHE A 273 6.09 19.27 7.35
CA PHE A 273 5.42 18.13 6.73
C PHE A 273 4.05 17.82 7.36
N LEU A 274 3.95 17.80 8.69
CA LEU A 274 2.73 17.41 9.40
C LEU A 274 1.66 18.51 9.42
N GLU A 275 2.06 19.78 9.49
CA GLU A 275 1.10 20.90 9.62
C GLU A 275 0.66 21.48 8.27
N GLY A 276 1.34 21.13 7.17
CA GLY A 276 0.95 21.53 5.81
C GLY A 276 0.92 23.04 5.54
N LYS A 277 1.59 23.85 6.38
CA LYS A 277 1.56 25.33 6.31
C LYS A 277 2.55 25.93 5.31
N LEU A 278 3.46 25.13 4.75
CA LEU A 278 4.45 25.57 3.78
C LEU A 278 3.94 25.31 2.35
N LEU A 279 4.19 26.26 1.45
CA LEU A 279 3.89 26.11 0.02
C LEU A 279 4.61 24.91 -0.59
N ASP A 280 5.81 24.60 -0.10
CA ASP A 280 6.61 23.45 -0.51
C ASP A 280 6.82 22.51 0.69
N ALA A 281 6.02 21.44 0.76
CA ALA A 281 6.18 20.41 1.77
C ALA A 281 7.46 19.57 1.52
N PRO A 282 8.16 19.09 2.57
CA PRO A 282 9.29 18.18 2.43
C PRO A 282 8.91 16.94 1.62
N LYS A 283 9.71 16.62 0.59
CA LYS A 283 9.43 15.54 -0.36
C LYS A 283 10.07 14.23 0.05
N GLY A 284 11.29 14.26 0.57
CA GLY A 284 11.99 13.01 0.84
C GLY A 284 13.50 13.10 0.83
N VAL A 285 14.13 11.98 1.16
CA VAL A 285 15.58 11.80 1.18
C VAL A 285 15.98 10.55 0.40
N MET A 286 17.17 10.60 -0.18
CA MET A 286 17.83 9.41 -0.72
C MET A 286 19.01 9.03 0.18
N LEU A 287 19.03 7.77 0.62
CA LEU A 287 20.07 7.17 1.44
C LEU A 287 20.96 6.33 0.53
N VAL A 288 22.16 6.83 0.27
CA VAL A 288 23.20 6.13 -0.50
C VAL A 288 24.24 5.61 0.48
N GLY A 289 24.77 4.41 0.29
CA GLY A 289 25.80 3.93 1.21
C GLY A 289 26.12 2.47 1.08
N VAL A 290 27.04 2.03 1.92
CA VAL A 290 27.53 0.65 1.94
C VAL A 290 26.43 -0.34 2.31
N GLN A 291 26.46 -1.53 1.72
CA GLN A 291 25.52 -2.60 2.08
C GLN A 291 25.71 -2.96 3.56
N GLY A 292 24.60 -3.13 4.28
CA GLY A 292 24.65 -3.37 5.74
C GLY A 292 24.99 -2.14 6.59
N GLY A 293 25.18 -0.95 6.01
CA GLY A 293 25.48 0.30 6.74
C GLY A 293 24.31 0.89 7.54
N GLY A 294 23.13 0.25 7.54
CA GLY A 294 21.97 0.73 8.29
C GLY A 294 21.03 1.67 7.51
N LYS A 295 21.03 1.64 6.17
CA LYS A 295 20.08 2.41 5.35
C LYS A 295 18.62 2.04 5.63
N SER A 296 18.31 0.74 5.69
CA SER A 296 16.98 0.25 6.05
C SER A 296 16.58 0.68 7.48
N LEU A 297 17.55 0.68 8.39
CA LEU A 297 17.36 1.17 9.76
C LEU A 297 17.08 2.68 9.78
N ALA A 298 17.80 3.46 8.98
CA ALA A 298 17.58 4.90 8.84
C ALA A 298 16.17 5.22 8.30
N ALA A 299 15.68 4.45 7.32
CA ALA A 299 14.30 4.57 6.83
C ALA A 299 13.27 4.29 7.95
N LYS A 300 13.50 3.26 8.77
CA LYS A 300 12.66 2.95 9.95
C LYS A 300 12.69 4.08 10.98
N ALA A 301 13.87 4.66 11.22
CA ALA A 301 14.04 5.78 12.15
C ALA A 301 13.28 7.04 11.70
N VAL A 302 13.18 7.32 10.38
CA VAL A 302 12.39 8.45 9.85
C VAL A 302 10.92 8.33 10.26
N ALA A 303 10.32 7.18 10.00
CA ALA A 303 8.92 6.91 10.35
C ALA A 303 8.69 6.92 11.87
N GLY A 304 9.62 6.32 12.63
CA GLY A 304 9.58 6.33 14.09
C GLY A 304 9.66 7.73 14.70
N LEU A 305 10.57 8.58 14.20
CA LEU A 305 10.76 9.95 14.68
C LEU A 305 9.52 10.83 14.46
N TRP A 306 8.84 10.64 13.33
CA TRP A 306 7.63 11.40 13.00
C TRP A 306 6.33 10.75 13.49
N GLY A 307 6.40 9.54 14.05
CA GLY A 307 5.24 8.77 14.47
C GLY A 307 4.30 8.42 13.30
N LEU A 308 4.87 8.18 12.11
CA LEU A 308 4.12 7.93 10.89
C LEU A 308 4.15 6.44 10.48
N PRO A 309 3.11 5.97 9.77
CA PRO A 309 3.12 4.66 9.11
C PRO A 309 4.31 4.53 8.13
N LEU A 310 5.00 3.39 8.12
CA LEU A 310 6.08 3.08 7.17
C LEU A 310 5.63 2.03 6.16
N LEU A 311 5.56 2.44 4.89
CA LEU A 311 5.26 1.58 3.76
C LEU A 311 6.55 1.25 3.02
N ARG A 312 6.87 -0.02 2.85
CA ARG A 312 8.03 -0.50 2.09
C ARG A 312 7.58 -0.97 0.72
N LEU A 313 8.02 -0.26 -0.32
CA LEU A 313 7.87 -0.63 -1.72
C LEU A 313 9.10 -1.44 -2.16
N ASP A 314 8.87 -2.69 -2.51
CA ASP A 314 9.91 -3.61 -2.97
C ASP A 314 9.97 -3.64 -4.50
N PHE A 315 11.03 -3.04 -5.04
CA PHE A 315 11.25 -3.01 -6.48
C PHE A 315 11.53 -4.39 -7.07
N ALA A 316 12.09 -5.34 -6.32
CA ALA A 316 12.32 -6.69 -6.83
C ALA A 316 10.99 -7.45 -7.02
N CYS A 317 10.05 -7.29 -6.11
CA CYS A 317 8.72 -7.90 -6.21
C CYS A 317 7.89 -7.35 -7.40
N LEU A 318 8.10 -6.09 -7.79
CA LEU A 318 7.40 -5.47 -8.93
C LEU A 318 7.62 -6.21 -10.26
N TYR A 319 8.79 -6.83 -10.46
CA TYR A 319 9.16 -7.50 -11.72
C TYR A 319 8.85 -9.00 -11.75
N ASN A 320 8.62 -9.63 -10.60
CA ASN A 320 8.55 -11.09 -10.48
C ASN A 320 7.20 -11.72 -10.89
N LYS A 321 6.15 -10.93 -11.18
CA LYS A 321 4.81 -11.46 -11.46
C LYS A 321 4.19 -10.82 -12.71
N PHE A 322 4.05 -11.65 -13.74
CA PHE A 322 3.42 -11.42 -15.04
C PHE A 322 4.04 -10.30 -15.91
N PHE A 323 4.69 -10.71 -17.00
CA PHE A 323 5.17 -9.80 -18.05
C PHE A 323 4.02 -8.91 -18.56
N GLY A 324 4.00 -7.64 -18.14
CA GLY A 324 3.05 -6.63 -18.60
C GLY A 324 2.31 -5.84 -17.51
N GLU A 325 2.40 -6.22 -16.23
CA GLU A 325 1.63 -5.57 -15.14
C GLU A 325 2.45 -4.71 -14.17
N THR A 326 3.78 -4.68 -14.31
CA THR A 326 4.70 -3.95 -13.41
C THR A 326 4.32 -2.48 -13.20
N GLU A 327 3.94 -1.76 -14.25
CA GLU A 327 3.52 -0.36 -14.14
C GLU A 327 2.17 -0.20 -13.44
N ARG A 328 1.23 -1.13 -13.65
CA ARG A 328 -0.07 -1.14 -12.98
C ARG A 328 0.16 -1.34 -11.48
N ASN A 329 1.01 -2.28 -11.10
CA ASN A 329 1.35 -2.58 -9.71
C ASN A 329 2.05 -1.39 -9.03
N LEU A 330 2.98 -0.73 -9.72
CA LEU A 330 3.60 0.49 -9.20
C LEU A 330 2.56 1.61 -9.01
N ARG A 331 1.71 1.88 -10.01
CA ARG A 331 0.66 2.91 -9.88
C ARG A 331 -0.28 2.62 -8.73
N GLU A 332 -0.66 1.37 -8.54
CA GLU A 332 -1.53 0.95 -7.45
C GLU A 332 -0.85 1.12 -6.08
N ALA A 333 0.41 0.69 -5.94
CA ALA A 333 1.17 0.87 -4.70
C ALA A 333 1.35 2.35 -4.34
N LEU A 334 1.63 3.21 -5.32
CA LEU A 334 1.75 4.66 -5.12
C LEU A 334 0.39 5.29 -4.74
N ARG A 335 -0.70 4.87 -5.39
CA ARG A 335 -2.06 5.31 -5.07
C ARG A 335 -2.45 4.94 -3.63
N LEU A 336 -2.16 3.71 -3.20
CA LEU A 336 -2.37 3.28 -1.82
C LEU A 336 -1.53 4.12 -0.85
N ALA A 337 -0.27 4.42 -1.16
CA ALA A 337 0.57 5.27 -0.32
C ALA A 337 -0.03 6.68 -0.13
N GLU A 338 -0.57 7.29 -1.19
CA GLU A 338 -1.26 8.58 -1.10
C GLU A 338 -2.53 8.52 -0.24
N GLN A 339 -3.30 7.44 -0.34
CA GLN A 339 -4.51 7.24 0.45
C GLN A 339 -4.22 7.02 1.94
N MET A 340 -3.02 6.54 2.24
CA MET A 340 -2.53 6.31 3.60
C MET A 340 -1.84 7.53 4.19
N ALA A 341 -1.75 8.64 3.46
CA ALA A 341 -1.10 9.84 3.92
C ALA A 341 -1.80 10.42 5.20
N PRO A 342 -1.03 10.99 6.15
CA PRO A 342 0.42 11.16 6.12
C PRO A 342 1.19 9.87 6.41
N CYS A 343 2.20 9.56 5.60
CA CYS A 343 3.01 8.34 5.74
C CYS A 343 4.44 8.53 5.21
N VAL A 344 5.31 7.58 5.55
CA VAL A 344 6.65 7.42 4.96
C VAL A 344 6.62 6.27 3.96
N LEU A 345 6.99 6.54 2.71
CA LEU A 345 7.18 5.53 1.68
C LEU A 345 8.67 5.23 1.51
N TRP A 346 9.10 4.09 2.04
CA TRP A 346 10.43 3.54 1.86
C TRP A 346 10.50 2.73 0.56
N MET A 347 11.27 3.23 -0.38
CA MET A 347 11.60 2.56 -1.63
C MET A 347 12.95 1.87 -1.46
N ASP A 348 12.94 0.55 -1.27
CA ASP A 348 14.17 -0.18 -0.98
C ASP A 348 14.90 -0.61 -2.25
N GLU A 349 16.23 -0.41 -2.24
CA GLU A 349 17.15 -0.81 -3.30
C GLU A 349 16.66 -0.40 -4.70
N VAL A 350 16.35 0.89 -4.85
CA VAL A 350 15.76 1.45 -6.08
C VAL A 350 16.59 1.16 -7.32
N GLU A 351 17.90 0.97 -7.18
CA GLU A 351 18.78 0.57 -8.27
C GLU A 351 18.42 -0.81 -8.85
N LYS A 352 17.93 -1.75 -8.03
CA LYS A 352 17.61 -3.10 -8.53
C LYS A 352 16.43 -3.10 -9.49
N GLY A 353 15.48 -2.19 -9.28
CA GLY A 353 14.31 -2.05 -10.15
C GLY A 353 14.47 -1.05 -11.28
N LEU A 354 15.49 -0.18 -11.25
CA LEU A 354 15.61 0.92 -12.21
C LEU A 354 16.88 0.84 -13.07
N ALA A 355 17.85 -0.03 -12.73
CA ALA A 355 19.12 -0.14 -13.44
C ALA A 355 19.08 -0.89 -14.77
N SER A 356 17.98 -1.56 -15.12
CA SER A 356 17.91 -2.39 -16.34
C SER A 356 17.78 -1.55 -17.61
N GLY A 357 18.90 -1.20 -18.24
CA GLY A 357 18.94 -0.63 -19.59
C GLY A 357 18.86 -1.70 -20.70
N ASP A 358 18.08 -1.39 -21.75
CA ASP A 358 17.87 -2.10 -23.03
C ASP A 358 17.44 -3.58 -23.05
N HIS A 359 17.71 -4.38 -22.02
CA HIS A 359 17.45 -5.82 -22.03
C HIS A 359 16.01 -6.20 -21.63
N ASP A 360 15.25 -5.28 -21.03
CA ASP A 360 13.88 -5.51 -20.52
C ASP A 360 12.77 -4.92 -21.40
N GLY A 361 13.03 -4.63 -22.68
CA GLY A 361 12.00 -4.10 -23.60
C GLY A 361 11.41 -2.74 -23.17
N GLY A 362 12.21 -1.92 -22.46
CA GLY A 362 11.83 -0.59 -22.00
C GLY A 362 10.89 -0.54 -20.80
N VAL A 363 10.63 -1.66 -20.11
CA VAL A 363 9.76 -1.69 -18.91
C VAL A 363 10.32 -0.80 -17.80
N SER A 364 11.61 -0.93 -17.47
CA SER A 364 12.32 -0.13 -16.46
C SER A 364 12.20 1.38 -16.69
N GLN A 365 12.30 1.82 -17.94
CA GLN A 365 12.14 3.23 -18.34
C GLN A 365 10.71 3.73 -18.12
N ARG A 366 9.69 2.90 -18.39
CA ARG A 366 8.29 3.28 -18.15
C ARG A 366 7.95 3.29 -16.65
N VAL A 367 8.51 2.37 -15.88
CA VAL A 367 8.43 2.33 -14.41
C VAL A 367 9.08 3.60 -13.83
N LEU A 368 10.28 3.96 -14.29
CA LEU A 368 10.96 5.19 -13.91
C LEU A 368 10.12 6.43 -14.26
N GLY A 369 9.58 6.50 -15.48
CA GLY A 369 8.72 7.61 -15.90
C GLY A 369 7.47 7.77 -15.04
N THR A 370 6.81 6.65 -14.70
CA THR A 370 5.65 6.62 -13.80
C THR A 370 6.01 7.15 -12.41
N LEU A 371 7.12 6.66 -11.83
CA LEU A 371 7.62 7.10 -10.54
C LEU A 371 7.96 8.60 -10.53
N LEU A 372 8.71 9.07 -11.53
CA LEU A 372 9.12 10.48 -11.63
C LEU A 372 7.91 11.40 -11.82
N THR A 373 6.91 10.98 -12.58
CA THR A 373 5.67 11.74 -12.76
C THR A 373 4.94 11.87 -11.41
N TRP A 374 4.74 10.75 -10.73
CA TRP A 374 4.14 10.74 -9.39
C TRP A 374 4.90 11.61 -8.40
N MET A 375 6.24 11.54 -8.37
CA MET A 375 7.06 12.37 -7.49
C MET A 375 6.95 13.88 -7.78
N ALA A 376 6.57 14.29 -8.99
CA ALA A 376 6.34 15.69 -9.33
C ALA A 376 4.93 16.14 -8.94
N GLU A 377 3.93 15.29 -9.15
CA GLU A 377 2.52 15.67 -9.13
C GLU A 377 1.81 15.38 -7.80
N ARG A 378 2.39 14.52 -6.94
CA ARG A 378 1.75 14.14 -5.69
C ARG A 378 1.47 15.35 -4.80
N LYS A 379 0.23 15.42 -4.31
CA LYS A 379 -0.22 16.45 -3.35
C LYS A 379 -0.39 15.90 -1.94
N ALA A 380 -0.59 14.60 -1.82
CA ALA A 380 -0.73 13.93 -0.52
C ALA A 380 0.60 14.00 0.25
N PRO A 381 0.57 14.17 1.59
CA PRO A 381 1.77 14.21 2.42
C PRO A 381 2.40 12.82 2.53
N VAL A 382 3.16 12.42 1.51
CA VAL A 382 3.94 11.19 1.46
C VAL A 382 5.42 11.55 1.43
N PHE A 383 6.14 11.21 2.50
CA PHE A 383 7.58 11.45 2.61
C PHE A 383 8.33 10.24 2.06
N VAL A 384 9.13 10.44 1.01
CA VAL A 384 9.81 9.34 0.33
C VAL A 384 11.20 9.13 0.93
N VAL A 385 11.53 7.89 1.29
CA VAL A 385 12.88 7.47 1.64
C VAL A 385 13.35 6.45 0.62
N ALA A 386 14.27 6.81 -0.26
CA ALA A 386 14.84 5.87 -1.22
C ALA A 386 16.19 5.35 -0.71
N THR A 387 16.45 4.05 -0.79
CA THR A 387 17.78 3.49 -0.46
C THR A 387 18.48 3.01 -1.73
N ALA A 388 19.79 3.19 -1.78
CA ALA A 388 20.62 2.64 -2.86
C ALA A 388 22.00 2.19 -2.37
N ASN A 389 22.46 1.05 -2.88
CA ASN A 389 23.82 0.54 -2.64
C ASN A 389 24.78 0.87 -3.80
N ALA A 390 24.25 0.94 -5.04
CA ALA A 390 25.04 1.18 -6.25
C ALA A 390 24.52 2.42 -6.99
N ILE A 391 25.05 3.58 -6.61
CA ILE A 391 24.64 4.88 -7.15
C ILE A 391 24.98 5.08 -8.63
N ASP A 392 26.05 4.42 -9.09
CA ASP A 392 26.48 4.37 -10.49
C ASP A 392 25.44 3.74 -11.41
N ARG A 393 24.54 2.92 -10.85
CA ARG A 393 23.46 2.25 -11.58
C ARG A 393 22.16 3.04 -11.58
N LEU A 394 22.07 4.13 -10.84
CA LEU A 394 20.85 4.91 -10.75
C LEU A 394 20.71 5.85 -11.96
N PRO A 395 19.48 5.96 -12.51
CA PRO A 395 19.17 6.96 -13.52
C PRO A 395 19.45 8.37 -12.98
N PRO A 396 20.23 9.23 -13.68
CA PRO A 396 20.52 10.59 -13.25
C PRO A 396 19.27 11.44 -12.97
N GLU A 397 18.16 11.13 -13.65
CA GLU A 397 16.87 11.79 -13.50
C GLU A 397 16.31 11.70 -12.07
N LEU A 398 16.64 10.61 -11.36
CA LEU A 398 16.19 10.36 -9.99
C LEU A 398 16.98 11.19 -8.96
N VAL A 399 18.26 11.43 -9.23
CA VAL A 399 19.19 12.16 -8.34
C VAL A 399 19.11 13.68 -8.53
N ARG A 400 18.35 14.15 -9.54
CA ARG A 400 18.17 15.57 -9.81
C ARG A 400 17.51 16.30 -8.63
N LYS A 401 18.11 17.42 -8.21
CA LYS A 401 17.55 18.30 -7.17
C LYS A 401 16.10 18.69 -7.49
N GLY A 402 15.24 18.63 -6.46
CA GLY A 402 13.80 18.87 -6.56
C GLY A 402 12.93 17.60 -6.55
N ARG A 403 13.56 16.42 -6.67
CA ARG A 403 12.93 15.09 -6.48
C ARG A 403 13.04 14.63 -5.03
N PHE A 404 14.27 14.63 -4.54
CA PHE A 404 14.59 14.53 -3.12
C PHE A 404 15.08 15.89 -2.64
N ASP A 405 14.84 16.17 -1.36
CA ASP A 405 15.28 17.39 -0.73
C ASP A 405 16.77 17.31 -0.39
N GLU A 406 17.25 16.11 -0.06
CA GLU A 406 18.66 15.86 0.27
C GLU A 406 19.11 14.42 -0.03
N LEU A 407 20.40 14.26 -0.30
CA LEU A 407 21.09 12.98 -0.39
C LEU A 407 21.97 12.78 0.83
N PHE A 408 21.74 11.68 1.54
CA PHE A 408 22.54 11.29 2.70
C PHE A 408 23.43 10.10 2.38
N PHE A 409 24.70 10.22 2.75
CA PHE A 409 25.64 9.10 2.71
C PHE A 409 25.68 8.37 4.05
N VAL A 410 25.36 7.08 4.01
CA VAL A 410 25.37 6.16 5.15
C VAL A 410 26.63 5.29 5.04
N ASP A 411 27.65 5.68 5.80
CA ASP A 411 28.92 4.93 5.89
C ASP A 411 28.85 3.83 6.96
N LEU A 412 29.95 3.10 7.13
CA LEU A 412 30.16 2.15 8.20
C LEU A 412 30.01 2.83 9.58
N PRO A 413 29.45 2.12 10.58
CA PRO A 413 29.20 2.67 11.90
C PRO A 413 30.48 3.07 12.63
N SER A 414 30.43 4.18 13.38
CA SER A 414 31.50 4.60 14.30
C SER A 414 31.65 3.62 15.47
N ALA A 415 32.73 3.72 16.26
CA ALA A 415 32.94 2.84 17.42
C ALA A 415 31.78 2.92 18.43
N GLU A 416 31.26 4.12 18.70
CA GLU A 416 30.10 4.32 19.58
C GLU A 416 28.86 3.61 19.03
N VAL A 417 28.57 3.78 17.73
CA VAL A 417 27.44 3.11 17.07
C VAL A 417 27.61 1.60 17.05
N ARG A 418 28.84 1.07 16.86
CA ARG A 418 29.10 -0.37 16.93
C ARG A 418 28.83 -0.93 18.32
N ALA A 419 29.22 -0.23 19.39
CA ALA A 419 28.92 -0.64 20.75
C ALA A 419 27.40 -0.71 21.01
N ASP A 420 26.65 0.26 20.47
CA ASP A 420 25.18 0.25 20.53
C ASP A 420 24.58 -0.92 19.74
N ILE A 421 25.10 -1.21 18.55
CA ILE A 421 24.71 -2.35 17.72
C ILE A 421 24.93 -3.67 18.48
N PHE A 422 26.09 -3.86 19.12
CA PHE A 422 26.33 -5.04 19.97
C PHE A 422 25.31 -5.12 21.10
N ARG A 423 25.04 -4.02 21.81
CA ARG A 423 24.06 -3.99 22.91
C ARG A 423 22.69 -4.49 22.45
N ILE A 424 22.21 -3.98 21.32
CA ILE A 424 20.91 -4.34 20.74
C ILE A 424 20.88 -5.82 20.37
N HIS A 425 21.90 -6.32 19.69
CA HIS A 425 21.93 -7.70 19.22
C HIS A 425 22.11 -8.72 20.36
N LEU A 426 22.79 -8.34 21.45
CA LEU A 426 22.88 -9.15 22.67
C LEU A 426 21.53 -9.20 23.40
N GLN A 427 20.88 -8.06 23.63
CA GLN A 427 19.56 -8.00 24.28
C GLN A 427 18.49 -8.78 23.52
N ARG A 428 18.45 -8.67 22.18
CA ARG A 428 17.54 -9.44 21.32
C ARG A 428 17.71 -10.96 21.45
N ARG A 429 18.85 -11.42 21.95
CA ARG A 429 19.20 -12.84 22.12
C ARG A 429 19.24 -13.23 23.59
N GLU A 430 18.62 -12.42 24.46
CA GLU A 430 18.53 -12.65 25.91
C GLU A 430 19.90 -12.74 26.59
N LEU A 431 20.91 -12.08 26.02
CA LEU A 431 22.24 -11.94 26.61
C LEU A 431 22.35 -10.58 27.29
N GLU A 432 22.68 -10.57 28.58
CA GLU A 432 22.84 -9.35 29.36
C GLU A 432 24.08 -8.55 28.90
N PRO A 433 23.92 -7.35 28.30
CA PRO A 433 25.05 -6.58 27.77
C PRO A 433 26.07 -6.18 28.83
N GLY A 434 25.64 -6.06 30.10
CA GLY A 434 26.52 -5.73 31.22
C GLY A 434 27.61 -6.78 31.50
N ASN A 435 27.48 -7.99 30.94
CA ASN A 435 28.48 -9.05 31.05
C ASN A 435 29.59 -8.95 29.99
N PHE A 436 29.47 -8.00 29.05
CA PHE A 436 30.37 -7.87 27.91
C PHE A 436 31.05 -6.49 27.89
N ASP A 437 32.31 -6.45 27.50
CA ASP A 437 33.01 -5.19 27.24
C ASP A 437 32.69 -4.74 25.81
N LEU A 438 31.63 -3.93 25.69
CA LEU A 438 31.15 -3.41 24.41
C LEU A 438 32.16 -2.47 23.74
N ALA A 439 32.99 -1.77 24.51
CA ALA A 439 34.01 -0.88 23.96
C ALA A 439 35.13 -1.69 23.30
N GLN A 440 35.54 -2.78 23.92
CA GLN A 440 36.50 -3.71 23.34
C GLN A 440 35.94 -4.40 22.08
N LEU A 441 34.68 -4.84 22.10
CA LEU A 441 34.02 -5.42 20.91
C LEU A 441 33.92 -4.41 19.77
N ALA A 442 33.59 -3.14 20.08
CA ALA A 442 33.54 -2.07 19.10
C ALA A 442 34.91 -1.76 18.49
N ALA A 443 35.99 -1.80 19.28
CA ALA A 443 37.35 -1.66 18.79
C ALA A 443 37.76 -2.84 17.89
N ALA A 444 37.44 -4.07 18.29
CA ALA A 444 37.77 -5.29 17.53
C ALA A 444 36.97 -5.45 16.23
N SER A 445 35.89 -4.68 16.06
CA SER A 445 35.01 -4.69 14.89
C SER A 445 35.19 -3.44 14.01
N GLU A 446 36.37 -2.82 14.03
CA GLU A 446 36.67 -1.71 13.14
C GLU A 446 36.46 -2.09 11.67
N GLY A 447 35.69 -1.27 10.95
CA GLY A 447 35.35 -1.53 9.55
C GLY A 447 34.20 -2.53 9.33
N TYR A 448 33.55 -3.02 10.39
CA TYR A 448 32.38 -3.89 10.28
C TYR A 448 31.12 -3.06 10.07
N SER A 449 30.23 -3.57 9.22
CA SER A 449 28.85 -3.11 9.11
C SER A 449 27.98 -3.67 10.26
N GLY A 450 26.79 -3.11 10.44
CA GLY A 450 25.85 -3.61 11.46
C GLY A 450 25.44 -5.06 11.22
N ALA A 451 25.28 -5.44 9.95
CA ALA A 451 24.96 -6.82 9.58
C ALA A 451 26.10 -7.80 9.93
N GLU A 452 27.35 -7.38 9.78
CA GLU A 452 28.50 -8.24 10.12
C GLU A 452 28.67 -8.38 11.63
N ILE A 453 28.39 -7.33 12.40
CA ILE A 453 28.34 -7.41 13.87
C ILE A 453 27.24 -8.38 14.30
N GLU A 454 26.06 -8.30 13.70
CA GLU A 454 24.99 -9.26 13.95
C GLU A 454 25.44 -10.70 13.68
N GLN A 455 26.07 -10.95 12.53
CA GLN A 455 26.57 -12.27 12.18
C GLN A 455 27.65 -12.75 13.13
N ALA A 456 28.54 -11.88 13.61
CA ALA A 456 29.53 -12.24 14.63
C ALA A 456 28.88 -12.71 15.94
N VAL A 457 27.81 -12.05 16.39
CA VAL A 457 27.04 -12.48 17.57
C VAL A 457 26.36 -13.82 17.32
N VAL A 458 25.79 -14.03 16.14
CA VAL A 458 25.18 -15.31 15.74
C VAL A 458 26.21 -16.44 15.70
N SER A 459 27.38 -16.20 15.11
CA SER A 459 28.48 -17.16 15.08
C SER A 459 28.98 -17.52 16.48
N ALA A 460 29.06 -16.55 17.39
CA ALA A 460 29.43 -16.80 18.78
C ALA A 460 28.40 -17.68 19.51
N LEU A 461 27.10 -17.50 19.24
CA LEU A 461 26.05 -18.39 19.77
C LEU A 461 26.22 -19.84 19.29
N TYR A 462 26.41 -20.04 17.99
CA TYR A 462 26.65 -21.39 17.45
C TYR A 462 27.91 -22.03 18.05
N ALA A 463 28.98 -21.24 18.20
CA ALA A 463 30.21 -21.71 18.81
C ALA A 463 30.02 -22.08 20.30
N GLY A 464 29.27 -21.28 21.05
CA GLY A 464 28.89 -21.57 22.44
C GLY A 464 28.08 -22.86 22.56
N GLN A 465 27.08 -23.04 21.70
CA GLN A 465 26.25 -24.25 21.67
C GLN A 465 27.08 -25.50 21.32
N ALA A 466 27.95 -25.42 20.31
CA ALA A 466 28.83 -26.52 19.93
C ALA A 466 29.83 -26.90 21.03
N GLN A 467 30.27 -25.92 21.82
CA GLN A 467 31.19 -26.11 22.94
C GLN A 467 30.49 -26.36 24.28
N GLN A 468 29.15 -26.40 24.30
CA GLN A 468 28.31 -26.53 25.50
C GLN A 468 28.65 -25.50 26.60
N GLN A 469 28.94 -24.26 26.19
CA GLN A 469 29.23 -23.15 27.11
C GLN A 469 28.36 -21.93 26.80
N ALA A 470 28.15 -21.09 27.83
CA ALA A 470 27.52 -19.79 27.64
C ALA A 470 28.38 -18.90 26.75
N VAL A 471 27.74 -18.00 25.98
CA VAL A 471 28.47 -17.01 25.18
C VAL A 471 29.19 -16.05 26.11
N ASP A 472 30.51 -15.97 25.96
CA ASP A 472 31.37 -15.05 26.69
C ASP A 472 32.04 -14.04 25.74
N GLN A 473 32.74 -13.07 26.32
CA GLN A 473 33.52 -12.08 25.57
C GLN A 473 34.53 -12.73 24.61
N GLY A 474 35.13 -13.86 25.01
CA GLY A 474 36.14 -14.56 24.22
C GLY A 474 35.59 -15.16 22.94
N LEU A 475 34.40 -15.77 22.98
CA LEU A 475 33.72 -16.31 21.81
C LEU A 475 33.36 -15.22 20.80
N LEU A 476 32.87 -14.07 21.27
CA LEU A 476 32.57 -12.93 20.41
C LEU A 476 33.82 -12.38 19.72
N LEU A 477 34.92 -12.19 20.47
CA LEU A 477 36.18 -11.72 19.89
C LEU A 477 36.75 -12.70 18.85
N ARG A 478 36.67 -14.01 19.12
CA ARG A 478 37.09 -15.03 18.13
C ARG A 478 36.22 -14.99 16.87
N ALA A 479 34.90 -14.84 17.02
CA ALA A 479 33.97 -14.76 15.89
C ALA A 479 34.24 -13.53 14.99
N LEU A 480 34.62 -12.40 15.60
CA LEU A 480 35.09 -11.22 14.87
C LEU A 480 36.37 -11.56 14.09
N GLN A 481 37.39 -12.08 14.77
CA GLN A 481 38.69 -12.39 14.14
C GLN A 481 38.63 -13.45 13.03
N SER A 482 37.67 -14.36 13.07
CA SER A 482 37.52 -15.42 12.07
C SER A 482 36.88 -14.96 10.75
N THR A 483 36.43 -13.71 10.67
CA THR A 483 35.70 -13.18 9.50
C THR A 483 36.42 -11.95 8.97
N ALA A 484 36.59 -11.84 7.65
CA ALA A 484 37.10 -10.60 7.05
C ALA A 484 35.93 -9.64 6.81
N PRO A 485 36.00 -8.37 7.26
CA PRO A 485 34.91 -7.43 7.05
C PRO A 485 34.81 -6.95 5.60
N LEU A 486 33.64 -6.45 5.22
CA LEU A 486 33.31 -5.93 3.91
C LEU A 486 34.22 -4.76 3.51
N SER A 487 34.63 -3.96 4.50
CA SER A 487 35.62 -2.89 4.31
C SER A 487 36.96 -3.38 3.77
N VAL A 488 37.32 -4.65 4.01
CA VAL A 488 38.53 -5.30 3.47
C VAL A 488 38.20 -6.02 2.16
N VAL A 489 37.11 -6.79 2.10
CA VAL A 489 36.76 -7.61 0.92
C VAL A 489 36.33 -6.76 -0.29
N MET A 490 35.75 -5.59 -0.05
CA MET A 490 35.22 -4.67 -1.08
C MET A 490 35.85 -3.27 -0.97
N ALA A 491 37.10 -3.20 -0.50
CA ALA A 491 37.79 -1.94 -0.21
C ALA A 491 37.76 -0.95 -1.39
N GLU A 492 38.01 -1.41 -2.62
CA GLU A 492 38.03 -0.56 -3.80
C GLU A 492 36.65 0.03 -4.10
N ARG A 493 35.59 -0.78 -3.97
CA ARG A 493 34.21 -0.31 -4.18
C ARG A 493 33.77 0.67 -3.11
N LEU A 494 34.15 0.43 -1.85
CA LEU A 494 33.88 1.37 -0.75
C LEU A 494 34.60 2.71 -0.97
N MET A 495 35.86 2.69 -1.38
CA MET A 495 36.62 3.91 -1.67
C MET A 495 35.97 4.70 -2.81
N ALA A 496 35.65 4.03 -3.92
CA ALA A 496 34.97 4.68 -5.04
C ALA A 496 33.61 5.30 -4.64
N LEU A 497 32.84 4.61 -3.78
CA LEU A 497 31.57 5.13 -3.28
C LEU A 497 31.76 6.35 -2.36
N ARG A 498 32.78 6.34 -1.48
CA ARG A 498 33.13 7.48 -0.62
C ARG A 498 33.61 8.69 -1.42
N GLU A 499 34.46 8.48 -2.42
CA GLU A 499 34.91 9.53 -3.34
C GLU A 499 33.75 10.12 -4.15
N TRP A 500 32.79 9.28 -4.57
CA TRP A 500 31.58 9.76 -5.19
C TRP A 500 30.73 10.59 -4.22
N ALA A 501 30.59 10.13 -2.97
CA ALA A 501 29.78 10.80 -1.95
C ALA A 501 30.36 12.16 -1.51
N ASP A 502 31.68 12.31 -1.54
CA ASP A 502 32.38 13.53 -1.15
C ASP A 502 31.95 14.74 -1.99
N GLY A 503 31.58 15.82 -1.31
CA GLY A 503 31.02 17.04 -1.90
C GLY A 503 29.65 16.90 -2.58
N ARG A 504 29.06 15.69 -2.66
CA ARG A 504 27.77 15.43 -3.32
C ARG A 504 26.64 15.09 -2.35
N THR A 505 26.98 14.63 -1.15
CA THR A 505 26.02 14.14 -0.15
C THR A 505 26.32 14.72 1.23
N VAL A 506 25.31 14.71 2.09
CA VAL A 506 25.46 15.01 3.52
C VAL A 506 25.78 13.71 4.26
N ASN A 507 26.79 13.72 5.14
CA ASN A 507 27.03 12.56 5.99
C ASN A 507 25.84 12.34 6.92
N ALA A 508 25.28 11.12 6.95
CA ALA A 508 24.14 10.81 7.78
C ALA A 508 24.47 10.78 9.28
N GLY A 509 25.68 10.32 9.60
CA GLY A 509 26.22 10.06 10.94
C GLY A 509 26.27 11.26 11.84
#